data_AF-A0A5C8S4W3-F1
#
_entry.id   AF-A0A5C8S4W3-F1
#
_cell.length_a   1.000
_cell.length_b   1.000
_cell.length_c   1.000
_cell.angle_alpha   90.00
_cell.angle_beta   90.00
_cell.angle_gamma   90.00
#
_symmetry.space_group_name_H-M   'P 1'
#
loop_
_entity.id
_entity.type
_entity.pdbx_description
1 polymer ?
#
loop_
_entity_poly.entity_id
_entity_poly.type
_entity_poly.pdbx_seq_one_letter_code
_entity_poly.pdbx_strand_id
1 'polypeptide(L)' 'MSIADSRKPRGRPPTGIGKAIGLRLYPELDASLEAWIADHPEPKPSRPEAIREALTEHLKAKGYMK' A
#
# COMPACT_ATOMS: atom_id res chain seq x y z
N MET A 1 -37.66 13.13 -21.87
CA MET A 1 -36.79 11.99 -22.21
C MET A 1 -35.36 12.40 -21.89
N SER A 2 -34.73 11.75 -20.92
CA SER A 2 -33.35 12.03 -20.51
C SER A 2 -32.43 11.15 -21.36
N ILE A 3 -31.64 11.76 -22.25
CA ILE A 3 -30.60 11.02 -23.00
C ILE A 3 -29.50 10.67 -22.00
N ALA A 4 -29.34 9.38 -21.70
CA ALA A 4 -28.15 8.89 -21.04
C ALA A 4 -27.01 8.88 -22.06
N ASP A 5 -26.38 10.05 -22.24
CA ASP A 5 -25.14 10.16 -23.00
C ASP A 5 -24.05 9.47 -22.18
N SER A 6 -23.51 8.39 -22.73
CA SER A 6 -22.61 7.42 -22.10
C SER A 6 -21.67 8.03 -21.06
N ARG A 7 -21.83 7.67 -19.77
CA ARG A 7 -20.92 8.10 -18.69
C ARG A 7 -19.51 7.54 -18.96
N LYS A 8 -18.61 8.39 -19.47
CA LYS A 8 -17.19 8.06 -19.55
C LYS A 8 -16.67 7.80 -18.12
N PRO A 9 -16.01 6.65 -17.85
CA PRO A 9 -15.44 6.39 -16.53
C PRO A 9 -14.46 7.52 -16.18
N ARG A 10 -14.68 8.15 -15.02
CA ARG A 10 -13.85 9.25 -14.54
C ARG A 10 -12.57 8.67 -13.93
N GLY A 11 -11.42 9.07 -14.45
CA GLY A 11 -10.11 8.78 -13.86
C GLY A 11 -9.16 8.02 -14.78
N ARG A 12 -7.90 7.90 -14.33
CA ARG A 12 -6.89 7.08 -15.00
C ARG A 12 -7.32 5.60 -14.93
N PRO A 13 -7.21 4.83 -16.02
CA PRO A 13 -7.45 3.39 -15.96
C PRO A 13 -6.55 2.76 -14.88
N PRO A 14 -7.07 1.79 -14.11
CA PRO A 14 -6.30 1.15 -13.05
C PRO A 14 -5.02 0.53 -13.64
N THR A 15 -3.90 0.72 -12.94
CA THR A 15 -2.57 0.27 -13.39
C THR A 15 -2.39 -1.25 -13.41
N GLY A 16 -3.35 -2.02 -12.87
CA GLY A 16 -3.30 -3.49 -12.85
C GLY A 16 -2.33 -4.09 -11.83
N ILE A 17 -1.62 -3.27 -11.05
CA ILE A 17 -0.56 -3.71 -10.11
C ILE A 17 -1.15 -4.20 -8.78
N GLY A 18 -2.41 -3.88 -8.47
CA GLY A 18 -3.11 -4.33 -7.27
C GLY A 18 -4.24 -3.40 -6.84
N LYS A 19 -4.96 -3.76 -5.77
CA LYS A 19 -5.98 -2.90 -5.17
C LYS A 19 -5.30 -1.79 -4.36
N ALA A 20 -5.60 -0.52 -4.68
CA ALA A 20 -5.12 0.60 -3.88
C ALA A 20 -5.73 0.56 -2.47
N ILE A 21 -4.88 0.63 -1.44
CA ILE A 21 -5.29 0.72 -0.04
C ILE A 21 -5.05 2.16 0.41
N GLY A 22 -6.11 2.96 0.49
CA GLY A 22 -6.07 4.34 0.99
C GLY A 22 -6.04 4.38 2.52
N LEU A 23 -4.96 3.89 3.13
CA LEU A 23 -4.79 3.87 4.59
C LEU A 23 -4.10 5.15 5.07
N ARG A 24 -4.66 5.77 6.12
CA ARG A 24 -3.96 6.82 6.88
C ARG A 24 -3.22 6.17 8.04
N LEU A 25 -1.92 6.38 8.12
CA LEU A 25 -1.11 5.96 9.26
C LEU A 25 -1.18 7.02 10.36
N TYR A 26 -1.33 6.59 11.61
CA TYR A 26 -1.21 7.47 12.76
C TYR A 26 0.26 7.88 12.98
N PRO A 27 0.55 9.06 13.57
CA PRO A 27 1.91 9.59 13.65
C PRO A 27 2.92 8.65 14.32
N GLU A 28 2.53 7.94 15.37
CA GLU A 28 3.42 7.00 16.07
C GLU A 28 3.83 5.81 15.20
N LEU A 29 2.88 5.26 14.44
CA LEU A 29 3.14 4.16 13.52
C LEU A 29 3.94 4.63 12.31
N ASP A 30 3.67 5.84 11.82
CA ASP A 30 4.41 6.46 10.72
C ASP A 30 5.88 6.67 11.10
N ALA A 31 6.14 7.21 12.29
CA ALA A 31 7.50 7.39 12.81
C ALA A 31 8.23 6.06 13.04
N SER A 32 7.53 5.05 13.55
CA SER A 32 8.10 3.70 13.74
C SER A 32 8.48 3.06 12.40
N LEU A 33 7.66 3.25 11.36
CA LEU A 33 7.94 2.78 10.00
C LEU A 33 9.18 3.47 9.41
N GLU A 34 9.30 4.79 9.57
CA GLU A 34 10.47 5.54 9.10
C GLU A 34 11.76 5.10 9.80
N ALA A 35 11.72 4.89 11.12
CA ALA A 35 12.87 4.40 11.87
C ALA A 35 13.30 3.01 11.37
N TRP A 36 12.35 2.11 11.17
CA TRP A 36 12.64 0.78 10.65
C TRP A 36 13.21 0.80 9.22
N ILE A 37 12.70 1.66 8.32
CA ILE A 37 13.28 1.86 6.98
C ILE A 37 14.71 2.41 7.06
N ALA A 38 14.98 3.31 8.02
CA ALA A 38 16.31 3.90 8.19
C ALA A 38 17.39 2.88 8.60
N ASP A 39 16.99 1.84 9.35
CA ASP A 39 17.86 0.76 9.80
C ASP A 39 18.21 -0.26 8.69
N HIS A 40 17.56 -0.20 7.52
CA HIS A 40 17.85 -1.12 6.41
C HIS A 40 19.19 -0.80 5.72
N PRO A 41 19.92 -1.83 5.26
CA PRO A 41 21.10 -1.65 4.42
C PRO A 41 20.73 -1.06 3.06
N GLU A 42 21.66 -0.33 2.44
CA GLU A 42 21.42 0.23 1.11
C GLU A 42 21.36 -0.88 0.03
N PRO A 43 20.43 -0.79 -0.95
CA PRO A 43 19.46 0.28 -1.15
C PRO A 43 18.26 0.20 -0.19
N LYS A 44 17.94 1.31 0.49
CA LYS A 44 16.80 1.37 1.42
C LYS A 44 15.49 1.06 0.69
N PRO A 45 14.61 0.22 1.28
CA PRO A 45 13.31 -0.06 0.70
C PRO A 45 12.45 1.20 0.65
N SER A 46 11.69 1.37 -0.42
CA SER A 46 10.69 2.44 -0.46
C SER A 46 9.57 2.15 0.56
N ARG A 47 8.91 3.19 1.09
CA ARG A 47 7.79 3.05 2.04
C ARG A 47 6.77 1.96 1.66
N PRO A 48 6.27 1.88 0.41
CA PRO A 48 5.32 0.83 0.04
C PRO A 48 5.93 -0.58 0.02
N GLU A 49 7.23 -0.74 -0.27
CA GLU A 49 7.88 -2.06 -0.15
C GLU A 49 8.06 -2.47 1.31
N ALA A 50 8.55 -1.55 2.15
CA ALA A 50 8.69 -1.79 3.58
C ALA A 50 7.35 -2.22 4.21
N ILE A 51 6.25 -1.52 3.88
CA ILE A 51 4.91 -1.90 4.37
C ILE A 51 4.52 -3.30 3.90
N ARG A 52 4.84 -3.69 2.65
CA ARG A 52 4.53 -5.03 2.14
C ARG A 52 5.33 -6.11 2.85
N GLU A 53 6.60 -5.84 3.14
CA GLU A 53 7.48 -6.74 3.88
C GLU A 53 6.98 -6.94 5.32
N ALA A 54 6.78 -5.84 6.06
CA ALA A 54 6.25 -5.88 7.42
C ALA A 54 4.90 -6.62 7.50
N LEU A 55 3.99 -6.35 6.55
CA LEU A 55 2.69 -7.03 6.51
C LEU A 55 2.85 -8.52 6.18
N THR A 56 3.73 -8.86 5.24
CA THR A 56 3.99 -10.25 4.84
C THR A 56 4.56 -11.05 6.01
N GLU A 57 5.55 -10.51 6.71
CA GLU A 57 6.13 -11.13 7.90
C GLU A 57 5.09 -11.33 9.00
N HIS A 58 4.29 -10.30 9.28
CA HIS A 58 3.23 -10.37 10.29
C HIS A 58 2.18 -11.44 9.97
N LEU A 59 1.77 -11.54 8.70
CA LEU A 59 0.77 -12.52 8.27
C LEU A 59 1.34 -13.94 8.20
N LYS A 60 2.61 -14.11 7.81
CA LYS A 60 3.31 -15.40 7.88
C LYS A 60 3.45 -15.88 9.32
N ALA A 61 3.87 -15.01 10.24
CA ALA A 61 4.01 -15.33 11.66
C ALA A 61 2.68 -15.80 12.29
N LYS A 62 1.55 -15.30 11.78
CA LYS A 62 0.19 -15.71 12.20
C LYS A 62 -0.39 -16.88 11.40
N GLY A 63 0.31 -17.40 10.40
CA GLY A 63 -0.13 -18.53 9.56
C GLY A 63 -1.18 -18.19 8.51
N TYR A 64 -1.43 -16.91 8.24
CA TYR A 64 -2.34 -16.48 7.16
C TYR A 64 -1.68 -16.49 5.78
N MET A 65 -0.35 -16.61 5.74
CA MET A 65 0.44 -16.80 4.53
C MET A 65 1.34 -18.02 4.70
N LYS A 66 1.37 -18.89 3.69
CA LYS A 66 2.26 -20.06 3.60
C LYS A 66 3.47 -19.73 2.73
#